data_AF-A0A419EHD2-F1
#
_entry.id   AF-A0A419EHD2-F1
#
_cell.length_a   1.000
_cell.length_b   1.000
_cell.length_c   1.000
_cell.angle_alpha   90.00
_cell.angle_beta   90.00
_cell.angle_gamma   90.00
#
_symmetry.space_group_name_H-M   'P 1'
#
loop_
_entity.id
_entity.type
_entity.pdbx_description
1 polymer ?
#
loop_
_entity_poly.entity_id
_entity_poly.type
_entity_poly.pdbx_seq_one_letter_code
_entity_poly.pdbx_strand_id
1 'polypeptide(L)'
;MPKTLFQKIWDSHVVTQQDGAPAVLYIDLHLVHEVTSPQAFTGLRQRGLKVRRPDKTLATMDHSIPTTPPDVPIADAMAAAQ
;
A
#
# COMPACT_ATOMS: atom_id res chain seq x y z
N MET A 1 23.14 -10.15 24.19
CA MET A 1 23.98 -9.50 23.16
C MET A 1 23.35 -8.18 22.75
N PRO A 2 24.12 -7.13 22.47
CA PRO A 2 23.57 -5.86 21.97
C PRO A 2 22.85 -6.09 20.64
N LYS A 3 21.67 -5.46 20.47
CA LYS A 3 20.87 -5.52 19.24
C LYS A 3 21.16 -4.33 18.34
N THR A 4 21.16 -4.56 17.03
CA THR A 4 21.21 -3.49 16.01
C THR A 4 19.91 -2.67 16.01
N LEU A 5 19.92 -1.48 15.39
CA LEU A 5 18.70 -0.69 15.22
C LEU A 5 17.62 -1.46 14.44
N PHE A 6 18.02 -2.14 13.37
CA PHE A 6 17.11 -2.95 12.57
C PHE A 6 16.44 -4.04 13.41
N GLN A 7 17.20 -4.78 14.22
CA GLN A 7 16.66 -5.81 15.11
C GLN A 7 15.67 -5.23 16.11
N LYS A 8 15.98 -4.06 16.69
CA LYS A 8 15.08 -3.40 17.63
C LYS A 8 13.74 -3.03 16.97
N ILE A 9 13.78 -2.49 15.76
CA ILE A 9 12.57 -2.14 14.99
C ILE A 9 11.82 -3.40 14.59
N TRP A 10 12.49 -4.40 14.04
CA TRP A 10 11.88 -5.67 13.65
C TRP A 10 11.14 -6.31 14.83
N ASP A 11 11.84 -6.48 15.96
CA ASP A 11 11.30 -7.11 17.16
C ASP A 11 10.09 -6.34 17.71
N SER A 12 10.03 -5.02 17.54
CA SER A 12 8.88 -4.22 18.00
C SER A 12 7.64 -4.34 17.11
N HIS A 13 7.77 -4.91 15.89
CA HIS A 13 6.68 -5.03 14.92
C HIS A 13 6.21 -6.48 14.71
N VAL A 14 6.91 -7.48 15.27
CA VAL A 14 6.44 -8.87 15.26
C VAL A 14 5.18 -9.01 16.11
N VAL A 15 4.08 -9.43 15.49
CA VAL A 15 2.82 -9.76 16.19
C VAL A 15 2.86 -11.19 16.70
N THR A 16 3.36 -12.11 15.87
CA THR A 16 3.54 -13.53 16.23
C THR A 16 4.57 -14.17 15.30
N GLN A 17 5.29 -15.16 15.81
CA GLN A 17 6.19 -15.99 15.03
C GLN A 17 6.10 -17.43 15.56
N GLN A 18 5.84 -18.37 14.67
CA GLN A 18 5.79 -19.80 14.98
C GLN A 18 7.02 -20.49 14.40
N ASP A 19 7.45 -21.57 15.04
CA ASP A 19 8.57 -22.38 14.54
C ASP A 19 8.25 -22.91 13.15
N GLY A 20 9.18 -22.71 12.21
CA GLY A 20 9.02 -23.14 10.81
C GLY A 20 8.15 -22.24 9.93
N ALA A 21 7.59 -21.13 10.46
CA ALA A 21 6.80 -20.18 9.68
C ALA A 21 7.41 -18.77 9.66
N PRO A 22 7.18 -17.98 8.60
CA PRO A 22 7.55 -16.56 8.60
C PRO A 22 6.87 -15.80 9.74
N ALA A 23 7.55 -14.77 10.27
CA ALA A 23 6.96 -13.88 11.25
C ALA A 23 5.79 -13.08 10.64
N VAL A 24 4.74 -12.86 11.42
CA VAL A 24 3.67 -11.93 11.09
C VAL A 24 4.04 -10.56 11.62
N LEU A 25 4.20 -9.61 10.73
CA LEU A 25 4.51 -8.22 11.07
C LEU A 25 3.26 -7.36 11.04
N TYR A 26 3.18 -6.42 11.97
CA TYR A 26 2.24 -5.31 11.88
C TYR A 26 2.83 -4.20 10.99
N ILE A 27 2.03 -3.71 10.03
CA ILE A 27 2.43 -2.63 9.13
C ILE A 27 1.80 -1.32 9.61
N ASP A 28 2.65 -0.37 10.00
CA ASP A 28 2.23 0.90 10.60
C ASP A 28 1.85 1.99 9.61
N LEU A 29 2.30 1.90 8.36
CA LEU A 29 1.95 2.85 7.31
C LEU A 29 1.98 2.16 5.95
N HIS A 30 0.91 2.33 5.19
CA HIS A 30 0.84 1.93 3.79
C HIS A 30 0.93 3.19 2.95
N LEU A 31 1.94 3.24 2.08
CA LEU A 31 2.07 4.27 1.05
C LEU A 31 1.57 3.65 -0.25
N VAL A 32 0.52 4.25 -0.81
CA VAL A 32 -0.17 3.73 -2.01
C VAL A 32 -0.25 4.82 -3.07
N HIS A 33 -0.33 4.42 -4.32
CA HIS A 33 -0.38 5.34 -5.46
C HIS A 33 -1.26 4.78 -6.58
N GLU A 34 -1.67 5.64 -7.50
CA GLU A 34 -2.69 5.40 -8.52
C GLU A 34 -2.33 4.34 -9.56
N VAL A 35 -1.06 3.92 -9.65
CA VAL A 35 -0.62 2.97 -10.69
C VAL A 35 -0.80 1.50 -10.26
N THR A 36 -0.40 1.16 -9.04
CA THR A 36 -0.32 -0.24 -8.57
C THR A 36 -1.37 -0.60 -7.53
N SER A 37 -1.98 0.41 -6.91
CA SER A 37 -2.92 0.22 -5.82
C SER A 37 -4.36 -0.04 -6.28
N PRO A 38 -4.85 0.40 -7.46
CA PRO A 38 -6.18 0.04 -7.95
C PRO A 38 -6.42 -1.48 -7.98
N GLN A 39 -5.42 -2.27 -8.38
CA GLN A 39 -5.50 -3.72 -8.44
C GLN A 39 -5.67 -4.33 -7.04
N ALA A 40 -4.92 -3.83 -6.04
CA ALA A 40 -5.06 -4.26 -4.66
C ALA A 40 -6.46 -3.93 -4.10
N PHE A 41 -7.00 -2.74 -4.39
CA PHE A 41 -8.36 -2.37 -3.99
C PHE A 41 -9.44 -3.20 -4.69
N THR A 42 -9.24 -3.58 -5.96
CA THR A 42 -10.12 -4.52 -6.66
C THR A 42 -10.13 -5.88 -5.97
N GLY A 43 -8.97 -6.39 -5.57
CA GLY A 43 -8.87 -7.64 -4.79
C GLY A 43 -9.61 -7.56 -3.45
N LEU A 44 -9.54 -6.43 -2.75
CA LEU A 44 -10.33 -6.22 -1.52
C LEU A 44 -11.85 -6.25 -1.81
N ARG A 45 -12.32 -5.52 -2.83
CA ARG A 45 -13.74 -5.49 -3.21
C ARG A 45 -14.27 -6.88 -3.58
N GLN A 46 -13.53 -7.64 -4.39
CA GLN A 46 -13.91 -9.00 -4.79
C GLN A 46 -14.06 -9.94 -3.60
N ARG A 47 -13.26 -9.75 -2.56
CA ARG A 47 -13.31 -10.53 -1.30
C ARG A 47 -14.34 -9.99 -0.30
N GLY A 48 -15.07 -8.91 -0.63
CA GLY A 48 -16.00 -8.24 0.29
C GLY A 48 -15.30 -7.55 1.46
N LEU A 49 -14.02 -7.22 1.33
CA LEU A 49 -13.19 -6.62 2.38
C LEU A 49 -13.09 -5.10 2.20
N LYS A 50 -12.95 -4.42 3.34
CA LYS A 50 -12.61 -2.99 3.39
C LYS A 50 -11.14 -2.82 3.74
N VAL A 51 -10.58 -1.66 3.41
CA VAL A 51 -9.27 -1.24 3.93
C VAL A 51 -9.34 -1.23 5.46
N ARG A 52 -8.46 -1.99 6.11
CA ARG A 52 -8.53 -2.24 7.56
C ARG A 52 -8.17 -1.00 8.40
N ARG A 53 -7.20 -0.21 7.93
CA ARG A 53 -6.68 0.99 8.61
C ARG A 53 -6.56 2.18 7.64
N PRO A 54 -7.67 2.81 7.22
CA PRO A 54 -7.60 4.00 6.38
C PRO A 54 -6.77 5.13 7.00
N ASP A 55 -6.75 5.22 8.33
CA ASP A 55 -5.95 6.15 9.13
C ASP A 55 -4.43 5.93 8.99
N LYS A 56 -4.00 4.74 8.57
CA LYS A 56 -2.60 4.35 8.32
C LYS A 56 -2.35 4.01 6.84
N THR A 57 -3.18 4.51 5.94
CA THR A 57 -3.03 4.33 4.50
C THR A 57 -3.05 5.70 3.83
N LEU A 58 -1.87 6.15 3.40
CA LEU A 58 -1.71 7.41 2.70
C LEU A 58 -1.63 7.15 1.20
N ALA A 59 -2.56 7.74 0.46
CA ALA A 59 -2.61 7.67 -0.99
C ALA A 59 -2.11 8.96 -1.61
N THR A 60 -1.25 8.83 -2.62
CA THR A 60 -0.77 9.93 -3.45
C THR A 60 -1.15 9.66 -4.91
N MET A 61 -1.48 10.72 -5.65
CA MET A 61 -1.64 10.66 -7.11
C MET A 61 -0.55 11.54 -7.73
N ASP A 62 0.46 10.94 -8.33
CA ASP A 62 1.69 11.65 -8.75
C ASP A 62 2.36 11.12 -10.04
N HIS A 63 1.96 9.95 -10.53
CA HIS A 63 2.56 9.28 -11.69
C HIS A 63 1.80 9.53 -13.00
N SER A 64 0.47 9.63 -12.94
CA SER A 64 -0.41 9.65 -14.13
C SER A 64 -1.41 10.81 -14.11
N ILE A 65 -1.15 11.83 -13.29
CA ILE A 65 -1.94 13.06 -13.27
C ILE A 65 -1.56 13.94 -14.45
N PRO A 66 -2.49 14.25 -15.37
CA PRO A 66 -2.21 15.14 -16.48
C PRO A 66 -1.94 16.56 -15.98
N THR A 67 -1.03 17.27 -16.65
CA THR A 67 -0.79 18.71 -16.42
C THR A 67 -1.76 19.59 -17.23
N THR A 68 -2.62 18.98 -18.04
CA THR A 68 -3.66 19.66 -18.83
C THR A 68 -4.91 19.97 -17.99
N PRO A 69 -5.75 20.93 -18.43
CA PRO A 69 -7.03 21.20 -17.78
C PRO A 69 -7.92 19.94 -17.64
N PRO A 70 -8.79 19.85 -16.61
CA PRO A 70 -9.60 18.66 -16.35
C PRO A 70 -10.59 18.26 -17.45
N ASP A 71 -10.96 19.20 -18.32
CA ASP A 71 -11.83 18.97 -19.48
C ASP A 71 -11.09 18.39 -20.69
N VAL A 72 -9.76 18.34 -20.65
CA VAL A 72 -8.93 17.70 -21.67
C VAL A 72 -8.82 16.20 -21.35
N PRO A 73 -9.22 15.29 -22.27
CA PRO A 73 -9.06 13.86 -22.07
C PRO A 73 -7.61 13.45 -21.84
N ILE A 74 -7.40 12.48 -20.93
CA ILE A 74 -6.08 11.85 -20.74
C ILE A 74 -5.71 11.12 -22.03
N ALA A 75 -4.65 11.57 -22.70
CA ALA A 75 -4.24 11.05 -24.00
C ALA A 75 -3.66 9.63 -23.91
N ASP A 76 -3.00 9.28 -22.79
CA ASP A 76 -2.48 7.94 -22.56
C ASP A 76 -3.61 6.99 -22.17
N ALA A 77 -3.88 5.99 -23.01
CA ALA A 77 -4.99 5.07 -22.82
C ALA A 77 -4.84 4.19 -21.55
N MET A 78 -3.60 3.92 -21.13
CA MET A 78 -3.36 3.11 -19.93
C MET A 78 -3.61 3.94 -18.67
N ALA A 79 -3.13 5.19 -18.63
CA ALA A 79 -3.45 6.14 -17.57
C ALA A 79 -4.96 6.46 -17.50
N ALA A 80 -5.64 6.57 -18.65
CA ALA A 80 -7.08 6.78 -18.72
C ALA A 80 -7.91 5.57 -18.23
N ALA A 81 -7.33 4.37 -18.23
CA ALA A 81 -7.98 3.12 -17.86
C ALA A 81 -7.67 2.65 -16.42
N GLN A 82 -6.84 3.40 -15.67
CA GLN A 82 -6.57 3.17 -14.24
C GLN A 82 -7.78 3.51 -13.37
#